data_AF-A0A924Z1K0-F1
#
_entry.id   AF-A0A924Z1K0-F1
#
_cell.length_a   1.000
_cell.length_b   1.000
_cell.length_c   1.000
_cell.angle_alpha   90.00
_cell.angle_beta   90.00
_cell.angle_gamma   90.00
#
_symmetry.space_group_name_H-M   'P 1'
#
loop_
_entity.id
_entity.type
_entity.pdbx_description
1 polymer ?
#
loop_
_entity_poly.entity_id
_entity_poly.type
_entity_poly.pdbx_seq_one_letter_code
_entity_poly.pdbx_strand_id
1 'polypeptide(L)' 'ALLDRQLDDTLSLRDIGSSNGTQLNGVELKPMVDMPLNNGDEITIGHWTKIIIQTITQ' A
#
# COMPACT_ATOMS: atom_id res chain seq x y z
N ALA A 1 7.28 -0.79 2.97
CA ALA A 1 6.20 -0.01 2.34
C ALA A 1 6.21 1.43 2.84
N LEU A 2 5.96 2.38 1.95
CA LEU A 2 5.73 3.80 2.23
C LEU A 2 4.29 4.13 1.80
N LEU A 3 3.52 4.75 2.69
CA LEU A 3 2.27 5.42 2.33
C LEU A 3 2.56 6.91 2.17
N ASP A 4 2.13 7.49 1.07
CA ASP A 4 2.31 8.90 0.78
C ASP A 4 0.99 9.55 0.40
N ARG A 5 0.76 10.78 0.88
CA ARG A 5 -0.44 11.56 0.51
C ARG A 5 -0.06 12.51 -0.62
N GLN A 6 -0.76 12.38 -1.73
CA GLN A 6 -0.56 13.21 -2.91
C GLN A 6 -1.24 14.58 -2.76
N LEU A 7 -0.91 15.52 -3.66
CA LEU A 7 -1.47 16.88 -3.63
C LEU A 7 -2.98 16.94 -3.91
N ASP A 8 -3.54 15.91 -4.52
CA ASP A 8 -4.98 15.76 -4.81
C ASP A 8 -5.74 15.00 -3.71
N ASP A 9 -5.15 14.90 -2.51
CA ASP A 9 -5.66 14.15 -1.35
C ASP A 9 -5.80 12.64 -1.54
N THR A 10 -5.34 12.09 -2.67
CA THR A 10 -5.24 10.64 -2.85
C THR A 10 -4.07 10.06 -2.06
N LEU A 11 -4.13 8.76 -1.77
CA LEU A 11 -3.05 8.02 -1.13
C LEU A 11 -2.37 7.12 -2.16
N SER A 12 -1.06 7.03 -2.08
CA SER A 12 -0.26 6.05 -2.81
C SER A 12 0.47 5.12 -1.86
N LEU A 13 0.75 3.92 -2.36
CA LEU A 13 1.56 2.90 -1.71
C LEU A 13 2.77 2.59 -2.59
N ARG A 14 3.95 2.59 -2.00
CA ARG A 14 5.20 2.23 -2.67
C ARG A 14 5.99 1.21 -1.86
N ASP A 15 6.53 0.19 -2.50
CA ASP A 15 7.63 -0.56 -1.90
C ASP A 15 8.95 0.17 -2.14
N ILE A 16 9.69 0.48 -1.07
CA ILE A 16 10.93 1.27 -1.09
C ILE A 16 12.18 0.37 -1.03
N GLY A 17 12.08 -0.85 -1.59
CA GLY A 17 13.17 -1.84 -1.57
C GLY A 17 13.15 -2.72 -0.32
N SER A 18 11.96 -3.15 0.12
CA SER A 18 11.84 -4.05 1.26
C SER A 18 12.50 -5.41 1.01
N SER A 19 13.17 -5.98 2.01
CA SER A 19 13.85 -7.29 1.88
C SER A 19 12.90 -8.46 1.68
N ASN A 20 11.66 -8.34 2.16
CA ASN A 20 10.65 -9.41 2.13
C ASN A 20 9.44 -9.09 1.26
N GLY A 21 9.50 -8.01 0.47
CA GLY A 21 8.41 -7.59 -0.40
C GLY A 21 7.24 -6.90 0.30
N THR A 22 6.42 -6.25 -0.52
CA THR A 22 5.13 -5.66 -0.16
C THR A 22 4.13 -6.07 -1.23
N GLN A 23 2.92 -6.47 -0.84
CA GLN A 23 1.85 -6.82 -1.76
C GLN A 23 0.64 -5.91 -1.56
N LEU A 24 -0.05 -5.61 -2.66
CA LEU A 24 -1.35 -4.95 -2.68
C LEU A 24 -2.37 -5.92 -3.26
N ASN A 25 -3.41 -6.25 -2.50
CA ASN A 25 -4.45 -7.22 -2.87
C ASN A 25 -3.87 -8.57 -3.36
N GLY A 26 -2.81 -9.05 -2.70
CA GLY A 26 -2.11 -10.29 -3.04
C GLY A 26 -1.16 -10.21 -4.24
N VAL A 27 -1.00 -9.05 -4.86
CA VAL A 27 -0.07 -8.83 -5.98
C VAL A 27 1.19 -8.13 -5.46
N GLU A 28 2.35 -8.73 -5.68
CA GLU A 28 3.64 -8.15 -5.30
C GLU A 28 3.92 -6.86 -6.07
N LEU A 29 4.32 -5.82 -5.34
CA LEU A 29 4.62 -4.53 -5.91
C LEU A 29 6.00 -4.51 -6.54
N LYS A 30 6.13 -3.81 -7.66
CA LYS A 30 7.45 -3.46 -8.19
C LYS A 30 8.07 -2.38 -7.28
N PRO A 31 9.33 -2.56 -6.83
CA PRO A 31 10.00 -1.55 -6.03
C PRO A 31 10.06 -0.20 -6.75
N MET A 32 9.93 0.87 -5.97
CA MET A 32 10.03 2.27 -6.40
C MET A 32 8.96 2.72 -7.42
N VAL A 33 7.84 1.99 -7.53
CA VAL A 33 6.68 2.38 -8.33
C VAL A 33 5.51 2.69 -7.41
N ASP A 34 4.88 3.85 -7.59
CA ASP A 34 3.67 4.23 -6.85
C ASP A 34 2.46 3.48 -7.38
N MET A 35 1.73 2.84 -6.47
CA MET A 35 0.40 2.31 -6.73
C MET A 35 -0.64 3.18 -6.03
N PRO A 36 -1.75 3.52 -6.69
CA PRO A 36 -2.87 4.20 -6.02
C PRO A 36 -3.48 3.27 -4.96
N LEU A 37 -3.89 3.85 -3.84
CA LEU A 37 -4.49 3.12 -2.73
C LEU A 37 -5.95 3.54 -2.56
N ASN A 38 -6.84 2.56 -2.45
CA ASN A 38 -8.28 2.76 -2.37
C ASN A 38 -8.86 2.17 -1.07
N ASN A 39 -10.06 2.62 -0.72
CA ASN A 39 -10.82 2.03 0.36
C ASN A 39 -11.07 0.53 0.11
N GLY A 40 -10.82 -0.30 1.13
CA GLY A 40 -10.96 -1.75 1.07
C GLY A 40 -9.70 -2.50 0.63
N ASP A 41 -8.65 -1.81 0.17
CA ASP A 41 -7.41 -2.47 -0.24
C ASP A 41 -6.73 -3.18 0.93
N GLU A 42 -6.20 -4.38 0.66
CA GLU A 42 -5.38 -5.16 1.59
C GLU A 42 -3.89 -4.97 1.23
N ILE A 43 -3.10 -4.51 2.18
CA ILE A 43 -1.65 -4.44 2.09
C ILE A 43 -1.06 -5.61 2.88
N THR A 44 -0.21 -6.42 2.25
CA THR A 44 0.60 -7.42 2.96
C THR A 44 2.05 -6.95 3.04
N ILE A 45 2.62 -6.93 4.25
CA ILE A 45 4.03 -6.60 4.50
C ILE A 45 4.78 -7.90 4.82
N GLY A 46 5.78 -8.23 4.01
CA GLY A 46 6.41 -9.54 4.08
C GLY A 46 5.39 -10.65 3.86
N HIS A 47 5.40 -11.66 4.75
CA HIS A 47 4.55 -12.85 4.61
C HIS A 47 3.38 -12.91 5.61
N TRP A 48 3.29 -11.99 6.58
CA TRP A 48 2.46 -12.21 7.77
C TRP A 48 1.56 -11.05 8.13
N THR A 49 2.03 -9.82 7.96
CA THR A 49 1.30 -8.64 8.42
C THR A 49 0.36 -8.16 7.33
N LYS A 50 -0.94 -8.15 7.62
CA LYS A 50 -1.99 -7.63 6.74
C LYS A 50 -2.60 -6.36 7.32
N ILE A 51 -2.79 -5.35 6.48
CA ILE A 51 -3.41 -4.06 6.81
C ILE A 51 -4.55 -3.83 5.83
N ILE A 52 -5.75 -3.51 6.33
CA ILE A 52 -6.91 -3.18 5.49
C ILE A 52 -7.14 -1.67 5.55
N ILE A 53 -7.25 -1.05 4.38
CA ILE A 53 -7.54 0.38 4.27
C ILE A 53 -9.03 0.61 4.42
N GLN A 54 -9.42 1.48 5.33
CA GLN A 54 -10.81 1.86 5.55
C GLN A 54 -10.95 3.37 5.58
N THR A 55 -11.83 3.90 4.75
CA THR A 55 -12.32 5.27 4.86
C THR A 55 -13.25 5.36 6.06
N ILE A 56 -12.94 6.27 6.97
CA ILE A 56 -13.83 6.61 8.08
C ILE A 56 -14.63 7.83 7.66
N THR A 57 -15.93 7.65 7.47
CA THR A 57 -16.88 8.77 7.37
C THR A 57 -17.20 9.24 8.79
N GLN A 58 -17.00 10.54 9.04
CA GLN A 58 -17.39 11.18 10.31
C GLN A 58 -18.86 11.58 10.26
#